data_AF-A0A2R6MG99-F1
#
_entry.id   AF-A0A2R6MG99-F1
#
_cell.length_a   1.000
_cell.length_b   1.000
_cell.length_c   1.000
_cell.angle_alpha   90.00
_cell.angle_beta   90.00
_cell.angle_gamma   90.00
#
_symmetry.space_group_name_H-M   'P 1'
#
loop_
_entity.id
_entity.type
_entity.pdbx_description
1 polymer ?
#
loop_
_entity_poly.entity_id
_entity_poly.type
_entity_poly.pdbx_seq_one_letter_code
_entity_poly.pdbx_strand_id
1 'polypeptide(L)'
;MSVSHVDWTDAQSSTAVDVDGHDVEMAYYEKGPADATPVVFVHGVSTNTNHTIVIDCDAVTAELSCLWAEADQMQQVEYGERLVEDIGGERRRLDESFHWVREDRAEAFATELEALLRS
;
A
#
# COMPACT_ATOMS: atom_id res chain seq x y z
N MET A 1 7.91 -12.01 -15.65
CA MET A 1 9.25 -11.89 -15.04
C MET A 1 9.04 -11.21 -13.71
N SER A 2 9.54 -11.77 -12.61
CA SER A 2 9.44 -11.12 -11.30
C SER A 2 10.28 -9.84 -11.30
N VAL A 3 9.72 -8.72 -10.84
CA VAL A 3 10.46 -7.46 -10.64
C VAL A 3 11.28 -7.61 -9.36
N SER A 4 12.58 -7.29 -9.39
CA SER A 4 13.39 -7.34 -8.17
C SER A 4 13.10 -6.14 -7.25
N HIS A 5 13.48 -6.23 -5.97
CA HIS A 5 13.37 -5.10 -5.04
C HIS A 5 14.10 -3.84 -5.55
N VAL A 6 15.24 -4.00 -6.23
CA VAL A 6 16.03 -2.89 -6.78
C VAL A 6 15.31 -2.28 -7.97
N ASP A 7 14.87 -3.11 -8.93
CA ASP A 7 14.14 -2.62 -10.10
C ASP A 7 12.84 -1.90 -9.69
N TRP A 8 12.17 -2.39 -8.64
CA TRP A 8 10.99 -1.74 -8.07
C TRP A 8 11.35 -0.48 -7.29
N THR A 9 12.53 -0.37 -6.70
CA THR A 9 12.90 0.87 -6.00
C THR A 9 13.19 1.97 -7.01
N ASP A 10 13.92 1.64 -8.07
CA ASP A 10 14.36 2.57 -9.11
C ASP A 10 13.22 3.12 -9.98
N ALA A 11 12.11 2.39 -10.11
CA ALA A 11 10.99 2.84 -10.93
C ALA A 11 9.92 3.64 -10.17
N GLN A 12 10.10 3.92 -8.86
CA GLN A 12 9.24 4.86 -8.12
C GLN A 12 9.52 6.31 -8.53
N SER A 13 8.49 7.14 -8.47
CA SER A 13 8.63 8.60 -8.39
C SER A 13 8.48 9.06 -6.94
N SER A 14 8.93 10.27 -6.61
CA SER A 14 8.62 10.89 -5.32
C SER A 14 8.01 12.28 -5.51
N THR A 15 7.20 12.68 -4.54
CA THR A 15 6.65 14.03 -4.46
C THR A 15 6.59 14.46 -3.00
N ALA A 16 6.74 15.77 -2.76
CA ALA A 16 6.47 16.36 -1.47
C ALA A 16 4.95 16.59 -1.34
N VAL A 17 4.37 16.13 -0.25
CA VAL A 17 2.98 16.39 0.13
C VAL A 17 2.99 17.20 1.41
N ASP A 18 2.34 18.36 1.42
CA ASP A 18 2.11 19.12 2.66
C ASP A 18 1.05 18.40 3.50
N VAL A 19 1.43 18.03 4.71
CA VAL A 19 0.54 17.46 5.72
C VAL A 19 0.64 18.33 6.95
N ASP A 20 -0.41 19.10 7.24
CA ASP A 20 -0.47 20.02 8.39
C ASP A 20 0.70 21.02 8.47
N GLY A 21 1.21 21.49 7.31
CA GLY A 21 2.35 22.42 7.25
C GLY A 21 3.72 21.76 7.32
N HIS A 22 3.78 20.42 7.18
CA HIS A 22 5.01 19.65 7.10
C HIS A 22 5.13 19.02 5.72
N ASP A 23 6.24 19.27 5.02
CA ASP A 23 6.56 18.59 3.77
C ASP A 23 6.97 17.14 4.05
N VAL A 24 6.17 16.19 3.56
CA VAL A 24 6.44 14.76 3.62
C VAL A 24 6.80 14.25 2.23
N GLU A 25 8.03 13.72 2.08
CA GLU A 25 8.42 13.02 0.86
C GLU A 25 7.68 11.69 0.75
N MET A 26 6.89 11.57 -0.30
CA MET A 26 6.08 10.39 -0.56
C MET A 26 6.52 9.74 -1.88
N ALA A 27 7.01 8.51 -1.81
CA ALA A 27 7.30 7.71 -3.00
C ALA A 27 6.00 7.08 -3.53
N TYR A 28 5.80 7.12 -4.84
CA TYR A 28 4.61 6.62 -5.51
C TYR A 28 4.96 5.94 -6.84
N TYR A 29 4.03 5.10 -7.28
CA TYR A 29 4.04 4.52 -8.61
C TYR A 29 2.85 5.03 -9.39
N GLU A 30 3.12 5.67 -10.52
CA GLU A 30 2.08 6.06 -11.47
C GLU A 30 2.06 5.05 -12.63
N LYS A 31 0.99 4.26 -12.70
CA LYS A 31 0.76 3.33 -13.80
C LYS A 31 -0.74 3.23 -14.02
N GLY A 32 -1.18 3.55 -15.23
CA GLY A 32 -2.59 3.57 -15.59
C GLY A 32 -2.93 4.77 -16.49
N PRO A 33 -4.19 4.86 -16.96
CA PRO A 33 -4.68 6.04 -17.67
C PRO A 33 -4.60 7.31 -16.79
N ALA A 34 -4.34 8.47 -17.42
CA ALA A 34 -4.24 9.75 -16.70
C ALA A 34 -5.55 10.21 -16.04
N ASP A 35 -6.68 9.61 -16.42
CA ASP A 35 -8.03 9.86 -15.91
C ASP A 35 -8.52 8.76 -14.96
N ALA A 36 -7.65 7.82 -14.56
CA ALA A 36 -7.99 6.79 -13.58
C ALA A 36 -8.21 7.41 -12.19
N THR A 37 -9.10 6.79 -11.41
CA THR A 37 -9.26 7.16 -9.99
C THR A 37 -8.04 6.65 -9.23
N PRO A 38 -7.25 7.52 -8.58
CA PRO A 38 -6.06 7.08 -7.87
C PRO A 38 -6.44 6.17 -6.72
N VAL A 39 -5.79 5.00 -6.62
CA VAL A 39 -5.97 4.07 -5.51
C VAL A 39 -4.82 4.26 -4.52
N VAL A 40 -5.16 4.54 -3.25
CA VAL A 40 -4.17 4.61 -2.18
C VAL A 40 -3.93 3.21 -1.64
N PHE A 41 -2.75 2.67 -1.92
CA PHE A 41 -2.33 1.38 -1.39
C PHE A 41 -1.61 1.54 -0.04
N VAL A 42 -2.34 1.36 1.06
CA VAL A 42 -1.75 1.41 2.41
C VAL A 42 -1.19 0.04 2.78
N HIS A 43 0.09 -0.19 2.50
CA HIS A 43 0.84 -1.30 3.09
C HIS A 43 1.51 -0.82 4.38
N GLY A 44 1.11 -1.38 5.52
CA GLY A 44 1.62 -1.00 6.85
C GLY A 44 3.13 -1.19 7.08
N VAL A 45 3.86 -1.77 6.12
CA VAL A 45 5.31 -2.03 6.17
C VAL A 45 6.13 -1.01 5.39
N SER A 46 5.58 -0.41 4.32
CA SER A 46 6.21 0.75 3.68
C SER A 46 6.17 1.99 4.58
N THR A 47 5.34 1.98 5.63
CA THR A 47 5.21 3.07 6.61
C THR A 47 6.05 2.87 7.87
N ASN A 48 6.74 1.71 8.02
CA ASN A 48 7.63 1.44 9.16
C ASN A 48 9.11 1.72 8.88
N THR A 49 9.37 2.79 8.13
CA THR A 49 10.46 3.69 8.50
C THR A 49 9.81 4.97 9.05
N ASN A 50 9.46 4.96 10.34
CA ASN A 50 9.25 6.12 11.23
C ASN A 50 8.34 7.30 10.79
N HIS A 51 7.38 7.12 9.87
CA HIS A 51 6.42 8.19 9.55
C HIS A 51 4.99 7.72 9.77
N THR A 52 4.51 7.92 11.00
CA THR A 52 3.07 7.88 11.30
C THR A 52 2.42 9.10 10.67
N ILE A 53 1.85 8.91 9.48
CA ILE A 53 0.94 9.91 8.88
C ILE A 53 -0.45 9.58 9.42
N VAL A 54 -1.06 10.55 10.12
CA VAL A 54 -2.48 10.49 10.44
C VAL A 54 -3.20 11.12 9.27
N ILE A 55 -3.97 10.32 8.54
CA ILE A 55 -4.89 10.83 7.53
C ILE A 55 -6.30 10.82 8.11
N ASP A 56 -7.10 11.81 7.74
CA ASP A 56 -8.54 11.76 7.95
C ASP A 56 -9.13 10.70 7.01
N CYS A 57 -9.49 9.54 7.57
CA CYS A 57 -10.06 8.42 6.83
C CYS A 57 -11.34 8.82 6.07
N ASP A 58 -12.13 9.75 6.62
CA ASP A 58 -13.37 10.23 5.99
C ASP A 58 -13.09 11.08 4.73
N ALA A 59 -11.87 11.61 4.60
CA ALA A 59 -11.44 12.36 3.42
C ALA A 59 -10.93 11.48 2.27
N VAL A 60 -10.77 10.17 2.49
CA VAL A 60 -10.32 9.23 1.46
C VAL A 60 -11.50 8.88 0.55
N THR A 61 -11.51 9.46 -0.65
CA THR A 61 -12.54 9.16 -1.67
C THR A 61 -12.12 8.10 -2.68
N ALA A 62 -10.86 7.66 -2.62
CA ALA A 62 -10.32 6.59 -3.44
C ALA A 62 -10.83 5.23 -2.98
N GLU A 63 -11.01 4.29 -3.90
CA GLU A 63 -11.29 2.90 -3.52
C GLU A 63 -10.08 2.32 -2.77
N LEU A 64 -10.28 1.92 -1.51
CA LEU A 64 -9.24 1.27 -0.73
C LEU A 64 -9.17 -0.22 -1.08
N SER A 65 -7.99 -0.67 -1.48
CA SER A 65 -7.68 -2.09 -1.57
C SER A 65 -6.43 -2.38 -0.74
N CYS A 66 -6.58 -3.25 0.26
CA CYS A 66 -5.56 -3.47 1.28
C CYS A 66 -5.00 -4.90 1.17
N LEU A 67 -3.72 -5.06 0.82
CA LEU A 67 -3.06 -6.38 0.93
C LEU A 67 -2.44 -6.50 2.30
N TRP A 68 -2.79 -7.57 3.02
CA TRP A 68 -2.36 -7.80 4.39
C TRP A 68 -1.59 -9.10 4.53
N ALA A 69 -0.47 -9.03 5.24
CA ALA A 69 0.33 -10.20 5.55
C ALA A 69 -0.36 -11.07 6.59
N GLU A 70 -0.66 -12.33 6.26
CA GLU A 70 -1.40 -13.19 7.20
C GLU A 70 -0.61 -13.51 8.47
N ALA A 71 0.71 -13.73 8.36
CA ALA A 71 1.55 -14.19 9.47
C ALA A 71 2.34 -13.05 10.13
N ASP A 72 2.01 -11.78 9.86
CA ASP A 72 2.70 -10.64 10.45
C ASP A 72 2.41 -10.55 11.97
N GLN A 73 3.46 -10.77 12.75
CA GLN A 73 3.41 -10.74 14.22
C GLN A 73 3.41 -9.31 14.79
N MET A 74 3.84 -8.33 14.00
CA MET A 74 3.89 -6.91 14.37
C MET A 74 2.62 -6.17 13.96
N GLN A 75 2.06 -6.53 12.81
CA GLN A 75 0.82 -5.97 12.29
C GLN A 75 -0.21 -7.07 12.09
N GLN A 76 -0.84 -7.45 13.20
CA GLN A 76 -1.82 -8.52 13.22
C GLN A 76 -2.97 -8.26 12.25
N VAL A 77 -3.58 -9.34 11.78
CA VAL A 77 -4.58 -9.34 10.72
C VAL A 77 -5.80 -8.45 11.04
N GLU A 78 -6.14 -8.34 12.32
CA GLU A 78 -7.23 -7.55 12.86
C GLU A 78 -7.04 -6.04 12.63
N TYR A 79 -5.80 -5.57 12.50
CA TYR A 79 -5.53 -4.16 12.22
C TYR A 79 -5.94 -3.79 10.79
N GLY A 80 -5.72 -4.70 9.83
CA GLY A 80 -6.17 -4.51 8.45
C GLY A 80 -7.69 -4.63 8.31
N GLU A 81 -8.33 -5.46 9.14
CA GLU A 81 -9.79 -5.56 9.21
C GLU A 81 -10.40 -4.24 9.69
N ARG A 82 -9.92 -3.70 10.80
CA ARG A 82 -10.36 -2.40 11.30
C ARG A 82 -10.14 -1.27 10.28
N LEU A 83 -9.00 -1.26 9.59
CA LEU A 83 -8.71 -0.26 8.57
C LEU A 83 -9.74 -0.25 7.43
N VAL A 84 -10.14 -1.44 6.96
CA VAL A 84 -11.15 -1.57 5.91
C VAL A 84 -12.55 -1.24 6.42
N GLU A 85 -12.86 -1.54 7.69
CA GLU A 85 -14.11 -1.11 8.32
C GLU A 85 -14.21 0.43 8.42
N ASP A 86 -13.11 1.09 8.79
CA ASP A 86 -13.07 2.54 9.02
C ASP A 86 -13.13 3.34 7.71
N ILE A 87 -12.42 2.91 6.66
CA ILE A 87 -12.32 3.65 5.39
C ILE A 87 -13.35 3.17 4.36
N GLY A 88 -13.77 1.90 4.42
CA GLY A 88 -14.52 1.23 3.37
C GLY A 88 -13.60 0.77 2.22
N GLY A 89 -13.75 -0.49 1.80
CA GLY A 89 -12.92 -1.06 0.74
C GLY A 89 -12.85 -2.58 0.81
N GLU A 90 -11.86 -3.15 0.12
CA GLU A 90 -11.60 -4.60 0.14
C GLU A 90 -10.23 -4.91 0.74
N ARG A 91 -10.16 -6.04 1.46
CA ARG A 91 -8.90 -6.59 1.96
C ARG A 91 -8.60 -7.91 1.27
N ARG A 92 -7.35 -8.11 0.86
CA ARG A 92 -6.84 -9.42 0.43
C ARG A 92 -5.73 -9.86 1.37
N ARG A 93 -5.79 -11.11 1.78
CA ARG A 93 -4.78 -11.73 2.65
C ARG A 93 -3.76 -12.41 1.77
N LEU A 94 -2.49 -12.26 2.14
CA LEU A 94 -1.39 -12.97 1.51
C LEU A 94 -0.95 -14.07 2.45
N ASP A 95 -1.35 -15.31 2.13
CA ASP A 95 -1.02 -16.48 2.93
C ASP A 95 0.50 -16.70 2.97
N GLU A 96 0.97 -17.19 4.12
CA GLU A 96 2.40 -17.48 4.35
C GLU A 96 3.34 -16.27 4.11
N SER A 97 2.81 -15.04 4.21
CA SER A 97 3.62 -13.82 4.22
C SER A 97 3.80 -13.29 5.63
N PHE A 98 5.01 -12.84 5.93
CA PHE A 98 5.38 -12.24 7.20
C PHE A 98 5.50 -10.71 7.01
N HIS A 99 6.27 -10.06 7.87
CA HIS A 99 6.39 -8.62 7.89
C HIS A 99 6.99 -8.01 6.61
N TRP A 100 7.64 -8.80 5.74
CA TRP A 100 8.23 -8.27 4.51
C TRP A 100 7.58 -8.95 3.31
N VAL A 101 6.30 -8.69 3.08
CA VAL A 101 5.49 -9.29 2.00
C VAL A 101 6.19 -9.29 0.63
N ARG A 102 6.91 -8.21 0.30
CA ARG A 102 7.65 -8.12 -0.97
C ARG A 102 8.82 -9.10 -1.06
N GLU A 103 9.42 -9.44 0.07
CA GLU A 103 10.47 -10.46 0.16
C GLU A 103 9.84 -11.86 0.23
N ASP A 104 8.80 -12.03 1.04
CA ASP A 104 8.19 -13.33 1.31
C ASP A 104 7.32 -13.84 0.13
N ARG A 105 6.63 -12.93 -0.56
CA ARG A 105 5.57 -13.20 -1.55
C ARG A 105 5.59 -12.20 -2.72
N ALA A 106 6.76 -11.89 -3.27
CA ALA A 106 6.96 -10.92 -4.36
C ALA A 106 5.98 -11.08 -5.54
N GLU A 107 5.75 -12.31 -6.01
CA GLU A 107 4.89 -12.59 -7.17
C GLU A 107 3.40 -12.36 -6.86
N ALA A 108 2.94 -12.81 -5.69
CA ALA A 108 1.56 -12.60 -5.25
C ALA A 108 1.30 -11.10 -5.05
N PHE A 109 2.22 -10.41 -4.37
CA PHE A 109 2.17 -8.95 -4.20
C PHE A 109 2.05 -8.21 -5.53
N ALA A 110 2.92 -8.53 -6.51
CA ALA A 110 2.90 -7.91 -7.82
C ALA A 110 1.60 -8.19 -8.59
N THR A 111 1.12 -9.43 -8.54
CA THR A 111 -0.14 -9.84 -9.20
C THR A 111 -1.33 -9.05 -8.67
N GLU A 112 -1.45 -8.97 -7.34
CA GLU A 112 -2.54 -8.25 -6.69
C GLU A 112 -2.49 -6.74 -6.97
N LEU A 113 -1.29 -6.15 -6.95
CA LEU A 113 -1.08 -4.75 -7.31
C LEU A 113 -1.45 -4.48 -8.79
N GLU A 114 -1.07 -5.37 -9.71
CA GLU A 114 -1.45 -5.22 -11.11
C GLU A 114 -2.94 -5.37 -11.37
N ALA A 115 -3.63 -6.25 -10.62
CA ALA A 115 -5.08 -6.36 -10.68
C ALA A 115 -5.76 -5.07 -10.22
N LEU A 116 -5.26 -4.45 -9.15
CA LEU A 116 -5.74 -3.19 -8.61
C LEU A 116 -5.56 -2.02 -9.59
N LEU A 117 -4.44 -1.96 -10.29
CA LEU A 117 -4.17 -0.89 -11.26
C LEU A 117 -4.99 -1.02 -12.56
N ARG A 118 -5.79 -2.09 -12.71
CA ARG A 118 -6.63 -2.34 -13.89
C ARG A 118 -8.14 -2.25 -13.62
N SER A 119 -8.57 -2.18 -12.35
CA SER A 119 -9.97 -1.94 -11.97
C SER A 119 -10.35 -0.49 -12.21
#